data_AF-A0A661H4Z2-F1
#
_entry.id   AF-A0A661H4Z2-F1
#
_cell.length_a   1.000
_cell.length_b   1.000
_cell.length_c   1.000
_cell.angle_alpha   90.00
_cell.angle_beta   90.00
_cell.angle_gamma   90.00
#
_symmetry.space_group_name_H-M   'P 1'
#
loop_
_entity.id
_entity.type
_entity.pdbx_description
1 polymer ?
#
loop_
_entity_poly.entity_id
_entity_poly.type
_entity_poly.pdbx_seq_one_letter_code
_entity_poly.pdbx_strand_id
1 'polypeptide(L)'
;MLYVYAGTILRINLSRGEIVKEALAPEMADNYLGGRGFVARMLYDEIPLDIDPMGAGNIFLAATGPLSGHFLPASGKTHFGTKSPANGGYAD
;
A
#
# COMPACT_ATOMS: atom_id res chain seq x y z
N MET A 1 -15.94 13.58 1.90
CA MET A 1 -15.33 13.13 3.16
C MET A 1 -15.16 11.63 3.06
N LEU A 2 -13.94 11.10 3.22
CA LEU A 2 -13.69 9.66 3.14
C LEU A 2 -13.99 9.02 4.50
N TYR A 3 -15.24 8.57 4.68
CA TYR A 3 -15.61 7.82 5.88
C TYR A 3 -14.82 6.50 5.93
N VAL A 4 -14.56 5.98 7.14
CA VAL A 4 -13.79 4.74 7.42
C VAL A 4 -12.31 4.72 6.98
N TYR A 5 -11.79 5.78 6.34
CA TYR A 5 -10.36 5.93 6.04
C TYR A 5 -9.71 7.03 6.89
N ALA A 6 -8.43 6.86 7.20
CA ALA A 6 -7.62 7.94 7.78
C ALA A 6 -7.37 9.10 6.79
N GLY A 7 -7.62 8.88 5.50
CA GLY A 7 -7.50 9.91 4.45
C GLY A 7 -6.06 10.32 4.10
N THR A 8 -5.05 9.63 4.62
CA THR A 8 -3.63 9.96 4.44
C THR A 8 -2.82 8.72 4.08
N ILE A 9 -1.86 8.87 3.18
CA ILE A 9 -0.80 7.91 2.85
C ILE A 9 0.53 8.48 3.35
N LEU A 10 1.33 7.67 4.04
CA LEU A 10 2.70 8.01 4.39
C LEU A 10 3.65 7.48 3.31
N ARG A 11 4.38 8.38 2.66
CA ARG A 11 5.47 8.06 1.74
C ARG A 11 6.79 8.22 2.48
N ILE A 12 7.58 7.15 2.51
CA ILE A 12 8.85 7.11 3.23
C ILE A 12 9.95 6.73 2.24
N ASN A 13 10.92 7.63 2.06
CA ASN A 13 12.12 7.35 1.27
C ASN A 13 13.29 7.05 2.22
N LEU A 14 13.67 5.77 2.32
CA LEU A 14 14.72 5.33 3.23
C LEU A 14 16.12 5.77 2.79
N SER A 15 16.36 5.95 1.49
CA SER A 15 17.66 6.42 0.97
C SER A 15 17.92 7.88 1.30
N ARG A 16 16.88 8.70 1.36
CA ARG A 16 16.96 10.15 1.66
C ARG A 16 16.58 10.48 3.11
N GLY A 17 15.98 9.55 3.85
CA GLY A 17 15.45 9.79 5.19
C GLY A 17 14.24 10.73 5.21
N GLU A 18 13.46 10.76 4.12
CA GLU A 18 12.34 11.69 3.94
C GLU A 18 11.00 11.03 4.24
N ILE A 19 10.09 11.80 4.84
CA ILE A 19 8.72 11.37 5.14
C ILE A 19 7.77 12.44 4.64
N VAL A 20 6.83 12.05 3.78
CA VAL A 20 5.79 12.92 3.24
C VAL A 20 4.42 12.32 3.57
N LYS A 21 3.49 13.19 3.97
CA LYS A 21 2.07 12.85 4.12
C LYS A 21 1.34 13.31 2.86
N GLU A 22 0.72 12.38 2.16
CA GLU A 22 -0.11 12.64 0.99
C GLU A 22 -1.57 12.36 1.31
N ALA A 23 -2.49 13.11 0.72
CA ALA A 23 -3.91 12.81 0.83
C ALA A 23 -4.22 11.52 0.07
N LEU A 24 -5.07 10.66 0.65
CA LEU A 24 -5.62 9.51 -0.05
C LEU A 24 -6.59 10.02 -1.13
N ALA A 25 -6.31 9.68 -2.39
CA ALA A 25 -7.19 9.97 -3.51
C ALA A 25 -8.55 9.25 -3.33
N PRO A 26 -9.71 9.91 -3.48
CA PRO A 26 -11.01 9.27 -3.37
C PRO A 26 -11.19 8.09 -4.33
N GLU A 27 -10.64 8.20 -5.54
CA GLU A 27 -10.71 7.17 -6.57
C GLU A 27 -9.98 5.90 -6.15
N MET A 28 -8.96 6.00 -5.30
CA MET A 28 -8.30 4.83 -4.73
C MET A 28 -9.25 4.08 -3.79
N ALA A 29 -9.91 4.80 -2.89
CA ALA A 29 -10.88 4.23 -1.96
C ALA A 29 -12.08 3.60 -2.70
N ASP A 30 -12.62 4.29 -3.70
CA ASP A 30 -13.81 3.85 -4.42
C ASP A 30 -13.54 2.63 -5.31
N ASN A 31 -12.40 2.60 -6.00
CA ASN A 31 -12.11 1.52 -6.95
C ASN A 31 -11.38 0.33 -6.35
N TYR A 32 -10.66 0.51 -5.22
CA TYR A 32 -9.75 -0.51 -4.69
C TYR A 32 -9.96 -0.84 -3.20
N LEU A 33 -10.89 -0.16 -2.52
CA LEU A 33 -11.38 -0.44 -1.15
C LEU A 33 -10.36 -0.33 0.00
N GLY A 34 -9.09 -0.71 -0.16
CA GLY A 34 -8.08 -0.74 0.90
C GLY A 34 -7.26 -2.03 0.90
N GLY A 35 -6.38 -2.18 1.90
CA GLY A 35 -5.60 -3.40 2.13
C GLY A 35 -4.94 -3.91 0.86
N ARG A 36 -5.23 -5.17 0.49
CA ARG A 36 -4.73 -5.82 -0.72
C ARG A 36 -4.93 -5.02 -2.01
N GLY A 37 -6.09 -4.36 -2.16
CA GLY A 37 -6.39 -3.59 -3.37
C GLY A 37 -5.47 -2.38 -3.52
N PHE A 38 -5.17 -1.70 -2.41
CA PHE A 38 -4.21 -0.58 -2.40
C PHE A 38 -2.80 -1.06 -2.72
N VAL A 39 -2.37 -2.19 -2.14
CA VAL A 39 -1.08 -2.81 -2.44
C VAL A 39 -0.97 -3.13 -3.92
N ALA A 40 -1.95 -3.83 -4.50
CA ALA A 40 -1.93 -4.24 -5.89
C ALA A 40 -1.89 -3.05 -6.85
N ARG A 41 -2.74 -2.04 -6.62
CA ARG A 41 -2.82 -0.87 -7.48
C ARG A 41 -1.55 -0.02 -7.43
N MET A 42 -1.02 0.26 -6.23
CA MET A 42 0.21 1.06 -6.10
C MET A 42 1.42 0.35 -6.70
N LEU A 43 1.59 -0.96 -6.49
CA LEU A 43 2.68 -1.70 -7.14
C LEU A 43 2.52 -1.69 -8.66
N TYR A 44 1.30 -1.86 -9.17
CA TYR A 44 1.07 -1.83 -10.61
C TYR A 44 1.45 -0.48 -11.24
N ASP A 45 1.17 0.63 -10.56
CA ASP A 45 1.42 1.98 -11.08
C ASP A 45 2.86 2.45 -10.89
N GLU A 46 3.49 2.09 -9.77
CA GLU A 46 4.70 2.80 -9.29
C GLU A 46 6.01 2.04 -9.54
N ILE A 47 5.96 0.73 -9.76
CA ILE A 47 7.16 -0.05 -10.07
C ILE A 47 7.17 -0.55 -11.53
N PRO A 48 8.29 -0.44 -12.24
CA PRO A 48 8.42 -1.02 -13.57
C PRO A 48 8.42 -2.55 -13.50
N LEU A 49 7.89 -3.18 -14.56
CA LEU A 49 7.78 -4.64 -14.66
C LEU A 49 9.13 -5.35 -14.41
N ASP A 50 10.23 -4.73 -14.85
CA ASP A 50 11.56 -5.33 -14.90
C ASP A 50 12.38 -5.04 -13.64
N ILE A 51 11.78 -4.39 -12.62
CA ILE A 51 12.53 -3.96 -11.44
C ILE A 51 13.18 -5.13 -10.70
N ASP A 52 14.39 -4.92 -10.20
CA ASP A 52 15.05 -5.86 -9.28
C ASP A 52 14.26 -5.92 -7.95
N PRO A 53 13.70 -7.08 -7.55
CA PRO A 53 12.95 -7.22 -6.30
C PRO A 53 13.78 -6.91 -5.05
N MET A 54 15.10 -7.03 -5.10
CA MET A 54 15.99 -6.70 -3.97
C MET A 54 16.63 -5.31 -4.11
N GLY A 55 16.32 -4.61 -5.20
CA GLY A 55 16.87 -3.29 -5.50
C GLY A 55 16.12 -2.16 -4.79
N ALA A 56 16.81 -1.02 -4.62
CA ALA A 56 16.28 0.16 -3.91
C ALA A 56 15.05 0.82 -4.58
N GLY A 57 14.73 0.47 -5.82
CA GLY A 57 13.52 0.96 -6.49
C GLY A 57 12.29 0.11 -6.24
N ASN A 58 12.41 -1.10 -5.66
CA ASN A 58 11.24 -1.88 -5.26
C ASN A 58 10.56 -1.19 -4.06
N ILE A 59 9.24 -1.29 -3.99
CA ILE A 59 8.44 -0.63 -2.96
C ILE A 59 7.88 -1.68 -2.00
N PHE A 60 7.99 -1.39 -0.71
CA PHE A 60 7.28 -2.11 0.35
C PHE A 60 6.08 -1.29 0.80
N LEU A 61 4.91 -1.90 0.83
CA LEU A 61 3.65 -1.27 1.22
C LEU A 61 3.07 -1.95 2.45
N ALA A 62 2.62 -1.16 3.42
CA ALA A 62 1.77 -1.59 4.50
C ALA A 62 0.41 -0.90 4.36
N ALA A 63 -0.65 -1.66 4.14
CA ALA A 63 -1.99 -1.12 3.90
C ALA A 63 -3.03 -1.80 4.79
N THR A 64 -3.81 -1.00 5.50
CA THR A 64 -4.98 -1.46 6.24
C THR A 64 -6.22 -1.46 5.36
N GLY A 65 -7.21 -2.27 5.73
CA GLY A 65 -8.54 -2.18 5.15
C GLY A 65 -9.35 -1.05 5.81
N PRO A 66 -10.50 -0.67 5.22
CA PRO A 66 -11.36 0.39 5.76
C PRO A 66 -11.99 0.00 7.11
N LEU A 67 -12.13 -1.29 7.38
CA LEU A 67 -12.69 -1.78 8.64
C LEU A 67 -11.65 -1.83 9.78
N SER A 68 -10.36 -1.72 9.47
CA SER A 68 -9.30 -1.74 10.47
C SER A 68 -9.43 -0.55 11.42
N GLY A 69 -9.18 -0.78 12.71
CA GLY A 69 -9.32 0.25 13.76
C GLY A 69 -10.75 0.48 14.28
N HIS A 70 -11.74 -0.25 13.75
CA HIS A 70 -13.13 -0.20 14.24
C HIS A 70 -13.44 -1.38 15.15
N PHE A 71 -14.49 -1.26 15.98
CA PHE A 71 -14.93 -2.33 16.90
C PHE A 71 -15.76 -3.40 16.18
N LEU A 72 -15.17 -3.99 15.13
CA LEU A 72 -15.75 -5.08 14.35
C LEU A 72 -14.97 -6.38 14.59
N PRO A 73 -15.64 -7.53 14.79
CA PRO A 73 -14.95 -8.81 14.97
C PRO A 73 -13.95 -9.11 13.86
N ALA A 74 -12.72 -9.49 14.23
CA ALA A 74 -11.66 -9.92 13.30
C ALA A 74 -11.26 -8.91 12.19
N SER A 75 -11.50 -7.60 12.38
CA SER A 75 -11.26 -6.55 11.37
C SER A 75 -9.86 -5.91 11.40
N GLY A 76 -9.00 -6.29 12.35
CA GLY A 76 -7.67 -5.71 12.57
C GLY A 76 -6.54 -6.20 11.65
N LYS A 77 -6.86 -6.66 10.42
CA LYS A 77 -5.85 -7.18 9.48
C LYS A 77 -5.07 -6.05 8.80
N THR A 78 -3.82 -6.33 8.45
CA THR A 78 -2.94 -5.46 7.67
C THR A 78 -2.34 -6.30 6.54
N HIS A 79 -2.28 -5.72 5.33
CA HIS A 79 -1.59 -6.32 4.18
C HIS A 79 -0.20 -5.71 4.06
N PHE A 80 0.79 -6.55 3.78
CA PHE A 80 2.15 -6.13 3.50
C PHE A 80 2.54 -6.65 2.13
N GLY A 81 2.86 -5.78 1.19
CA GLY A 81 3.18 -6.27 -0.15
C GLY A 81 4.29 -5.54 -0.86
N THR A 82 4.84 -6.23 -1.85
CA THR A 82 6.01 -5.84 -2.64
C THR A 82 6.13 -6.73 -3.88
N LYS A 83 7.09 -6.43 -4.77
CA LYS A 83 7.54 -7.41 -5.76
C LYS A 83 8.40 -8.47 -5.07
N SER A 84 8.03 -9.74 -5.23
CA SER A 84 8.65 -10.85 -4.53
C SER A 84 10.01 -11.24 -5.13
N PRO A 85 11.07 -11.38 -4.32
CA PRO A 85 12.33 -11.97 -4.77
C PRO A 85 12.23 -13.49 -5.01
N ALA A 86 11.23 -14.16 -4.43
CA ALA A 86 11.11 -15.61 -4.53
C ALA A 86 10.53 -16.08 -5.87
N ASN A 87 9.66 -15.27 -6.49
CA ASN A 87 8.97 -15.64 -7.74
C ASN A 87 8.92 -14.52 -8.78
N GLY A 88 9.44 -13.32 -8.48
CA GLY A 88 9.44 -12.17 -9.39
C GLY A 88 8.08 -11.50 -9.61
N GLY A 89 7.01 -11.97 -8.96
CA GLY A 89 5.65 -11.48 -9.10
C GLY A 89 5.17 -10.65 -7.91
N TYR A 90 3.85 -10.50 -7.82
CA TYR A 90 3.17 -9.85 -6.70
C TYR A 90 3.21 -10.71 -5.43
N ALA A 91 3.49 -10.09 -4.28
CA ALA A 91 3.32 -10.69 -2.95
C ALA A 91 2.54 -9.75 -2.02
N ASP A 92 1.64 -10.32 -1.22
CA ASP A 92 0.90 -9.66 -0.13
C ASP A 92 0.63 -10.58 1.06
#